data_AF-L5KCF8-F1
#
_entry.id   AF-L5KCF8-F1
#
_cell.length_a   1.000
_cell.length_b   1.000
_cell.length_c   1.000
_cell.angle_alpha   90.00
_cell.angle_beta   90.00
_cell.angle_gamma   90.00
#
_symmetry.space_group_name_H-M   'P 1'
#
loop_
_entity.id
_entity.type
_entity.pdbx_description
1 polymer ?
#
loop_
_entity_poly.entity_id
_entity_poly.type
_entity_poly.pdbx_seq_one_letter_code
_entity_poly.pdbx_strand_id
1 'polypeptide(L)'
;MEDLGENTTVLSSLRSLNNFISQRVEGGIGLDVSTSAQGSLQMQYQQSMQLEERAEQIRSKSHVIQVEREKMQMELSHKRARVELERAASTSARSYEREVDRNQELLARIRQLQEREAEAEEKMKEQLEHSRLCKQSLDVASRKLREKEDGLAEAGETISELKGRISELQWSVMSQEMQVKDLESEKQELQEQLGLQRRKWQEANQKIQELQASQEARADQEQKVKDLEQKLSLQEQDAVIVRSMKSELVRLPKVEQELKQLREENAYLREMRETNGLLREEVEGLQRKLGRQEKMQENLVDLELEKERLLAKLQSWERLDQTTGLSIRTPEDLSRFVVELQQRELVLKDRNSSITSRISRGAAVDRMFPLLGCFLACWSPVQVAFRHRQVTPRSMPALDCVNHYSLH
;
A
#
# COMPACT_ATOMS: atom_id res chain seq x y z
N MET A 1 -134.94 -90.12 -30.41
CA MET A 1 -135.84 -90.67 -31.43
C MET A 1 -136.35 -91.98 -30.85
N GLU A 2 -137.57 -92.00 -30.33
CA GLU A 2 -138.83 -92.20 -31.09
C GLU A 2 -138.89 -93.65 -31.64
N ASP A 3 -139.95 -94.43 -31.50
CA ASP A 3 -141.29 -94.16 -30.98
C ASP A 3 -141.94 -95.51 -30.58
N LEU A 4 -142.93 -95.43 -29.72
CA LEU A 4 -143.80 -96.52 -29.29
C LEU A 4 -144.71 -96.99 -30.44
N GLY A 5 -145.04 -98.28 -30.46
CA GLY A 5 -145.99 -98.80 -31.45
C GLY A 5 -146.44 -100.23 -31.18
N GLU A 6 -147.45 -100.35 -30.32
CA GLU A 6 -148.58 -101.27 -30.54
C GLU A 6 -148.48 -102.72 -30.04
N ASN A 7 -148.73 -102.84 -28.74
CA ASN A 7 -149.36 -104.00 -28.08
C ASN A 7 -150.83 -104.22 -28.54
N THR A 8 -151.06 -104.59 -29.81
CA THR A 8 -152.44 -104.79 -30.34
C THR A 8 -152.62 -106.02 -31.25
N THR A 9 -151.60 -106.87 -31.39
CA THR A 9 -151.65 -108.08 -32.26
C THR A 9 -151.84 -109.38 -31.48
N VAL A 10 -151.42 -109.42 -30.21
CA VAL A 10 -151.58 -110.60 -29.34
C VAL A 10 -153.04 -110.75 -28.87
N LEU A 11 -153.77 -109.65 -28.69
CA LEU A 11 -155.18 -109.67 -28.27
C LEU A 11 -156.18 -109.91 -29.41
N SER A 12 -155.82 -109.66 -30.67
CA SER A 12 -156.65 -109.97 -31.85
C SER A 12 -156.56 -111.44 -32.25
N SER A 13 -155.39 -112.06 -32.06
CA SER A 13 -155.17 -113.49 -32.35
C SER A 13 -155.95 -114.43 -31.41
N LEU A 14 -156.14 -114.05 -30.14
CA LEU A 14 -156.92 -114.84 -29.17
C LEU A 14 -158.45 -114.69 -29.33
N ARG A 15 -158.94 -113.60 -29.94
CA ARG A 15 -160.38 -113.40 -30.23
C ARG A 15 -160.81 -114.11 -31.54
N SER A 16 -159.89 -114.29 -32.48
CA SER A 16 -160.12 -115.00 -33.74
C SER A 16 -160.25 -116.52 -33.60
N LEU A 17 -159.63 -117.12 -32.57
CA LEU A 17 -159.65 -118.58 -32.38
C LEU A 17 -160.88 -119.05 -31.58
N ASN A 18 -161.44 -118.19 -30.74
CA ASN A 18 -162.65 -118.50 -29.96
C ASN A 18 -163.93 -118.52 -30.83
N ASN A 19 -163.99 -117.70 -31.89
CA ASN A 19 -165.09 -117.77 -32.87
C ASN A 19 -165.01 -118.97 -33.82
N PHE A 20 -163.83 -119.58 -34.00
CA PHE A 20 -163.65 -120.69 -34.93
C PHE A 20 -164.06 -122.05 -34.33
N ILE A 21 -164.03 -122.19 -33.01
CA ILE A 21 -164.39 -123.44 -32.31
C ILE A 21 -165.92 -123.58 -32.14
N SER A 22 -166.68 -122.48 -32.16
CA SER A 22 -168.13 -122.51 -31.90
C SER A 22 -169.04 -122.69 -33.13
N GLN A 23 -168.52 -122.94 -34.34
CA GLN A 23 -169.34 -122.86 -35.58
C GLN A 23 -169.28 -124.07 -36.55
N ARG A 24 -168.86 -125.25 -36.12
CA ARG A 24 -169.09 -126.50 -36.89
C ARG A 24 -169.51 -127.67 -36.00
N VAL A 25 -170.77 -127.62 -35.59
CA VAL A 25 -171.57 -128.78 -35.16
C VAL A 25 -172.86 -128.74 -35.98
N GLU A 26 -173.13 -129.90 -36.60
CA GLU A 26 -174.42 -130.39 -37.12
C GLU A 26 -175.04 -129.83 -38.42
N GLY A 27 -175.14 -130.73 -39.42
CA GLY A 27 -176.21 -130.73 -40.41
C GLY A 27 -175.85 -131.28 -41.78
N GLY A 28 -176.10 -132.58 -42.02
CA GLY A 28 -176.09 -133.14 -43.39
C GLY A 28 -176.14 -134.67 -43.46
N ILE A 29 -177.34 -135.25 -43.31
CA ILE A 29 -177.68 -136.67 -43.46
C ILE A 29 -178.37 -136.92 -44.81
N GLY A 30 -178.12 -138.08 -45.43
CA GLY A 30 -178.91 -138.70 -46.52
C GLY A 30 -177.98 -139.23 -47.63
N LEU A 31 -177.99 -140.49 -48.07
CA LEU A 31 -179.08 -141.44 -48.24
C LEU A 31 -178.52 -142.88 -48.39
N ASP A 32 -179.22 -143.86 -47.82
CA ASP A 32 -179.03 -145.32 -47.99
C ASP A 32 -179.37 -145.81 -49.42
N VAL A 33 -178.86 -147.00 -49.79
CA VAL A 33 -179.64 -148.15 -50.30
C VAL A 33 -178.74 -149.39 -50.54
N SER A 34 -178.94 -150.37 -49.64
CA SER A 34 -179.20 -151.79 -49.92
C SER A 34 -178.09 -152.83 -50.21
N THR A 35 -178.02 -153.77 -49.25
CA THR A 35 -177.96 -155.25 -49.39
C THR A 35 -176.65 -155.97 -49.78
N SER A 36 -176.17 -156.75 -48.80
CA SER A 36 -175.65 -158.14 -48.89
C SER A 36 -174.13 -158.41 -49.02
N ALA A 37 -173.65 -159.16 -48.01
CA ALA A 37 -172.49 -160.07 -47.93
C ALA A 37 -171.10 -159.53 -47.50
N GLN A 38 -170.56 -160.17 -46.45
CA GLN A 38 -169.31 -159.97 -45.68
C GLN A 38 -168.00 -159.83 -46.51
N GLY A 39 -167.13 -158.84 -46.22
CA GLY A 39 -165.73 -158.83 -46.70
C GLY A 39 -164.84 -157.54 -46.65
N SER A 40 -165.15 -156.43 -45.95
CA SER A 40 -164.56 -155.09 -46.28
C SER A 40 -163.52 -154.43 -45.33
N LEU A 41 -163.10 -155.00 -44.19
CA LEU A 41 -162.25 -154.27 -43.20
C LEU A 41 -160.74 -154.23 -43.55
N GLN A 42 -160.20 -155.26 -44.22
CA GLN A 42 -158.76 -155.38 -44.49
C GLN A 42 -158.23 -154.40 -45.55
N MET A 43 -159.04 -154.13 -46.57
CA MET A 43 -158.71 -153.14 -47.61
C MET A 43 -158.61 -151.72 -47.04
N GLN A 44 -159.46 -151.36 -46.07
CA GLN A 44 -159.47 -150.03 -45.47
C GLN A 44 -158.20 -149.77 -44.62
N TYR A 45 -157.67 -150.79 -43.93
CA TYR A 45 -156.43 -150.65 -43.15
C TYR A 45 -155.19 -150.50 -44.05
N GLN A 46 -155.10 -151.27 -45.15
CA GLN A 46 -154.04 -151.08 -46.14
C GLN A 46 -154.11 -149.70 -46.79
N GLN A 47 -155.31 -149.21 -47.10
CA GLN A 47 -155.50 -147.89 -47.68
C GLN A 47 -155.14 -146.78 -46.68
N SER A 48 -155.45 -146.95 -45.39
CA SER A 48 -155.05 -146.03 -44.32
C SER A 48 -153.53 -146.01 -44.12
N MET A 49 -152.87 -147.17 -44.11
CA MET A 49 -151.41 -147.28 -43.99
C MET A 49 -150.71 -146.59 -45.18
N GLN A 50 -151.21 -146.77 -46.40
CA GLN A 50 -150.68 -146.08 -47.58
C GLN A 50 -150.86 -144.56 -47.52
N LEU A 51 -151.96 -144.07 -46.94
CA LEU A 51 -152.16 -142.64 -46.73
C LEU A 51 -151.24 -142.06 -45.64
N GLU A 52 -151.00 -142.83 -44.57
CA GLU A 52 -150.05 -142.49 -43.50
C GLU A 52 -148.61 -142.43 -44.05
N GLU A 53 -148.17 -143.44 -44.79
CA GLU A 53 -146.86 -143.46 -45.45
C GLU A 53 -146.70 -142.30 -46.43
N ARG A 54 -147.75 -141.96 -47.20
CA ARG A 54 -147.74 -140.77 -48.08
C ARG A 54 -147.66 -139.48 -47.28
N ALA A 55 -148.36 -139.38 -46.15
CA ALA A 55 -148.30 -138.22 -45.27
C ALA A 55 -146.92 -138.08 -44.61
N GLU A 56 -146.29 -139.17 -44.16
CA GLU A 56 -144.90 -139.21 -43.68
C GLU A 56 -143.91 -138.86 -44.79
N GLN A 57 -144.15 -139.34 -46.01
CA GLN A 57 -143.32 -139.00 -47.17
C GLN A 57 -143.45 -137.52 -47.54
N ILE A 58 -144.63 -136.91 -47.41
CA ILE A 58 -144.83 -135.47 -47.58
C ILE A 58 -144.18 -134.69 -46.43
N ARG A 59 -144.33 -135.14 -45.18
CA ARG A 59 -143.71 -134.51 -44.00
C ARG A 59 -142.18 -134.53 -44.09
N SER A 60 -141.58 -135.66 -44.42
CA SER A 60 -140.14 -135.81 -44.63
C SER A 60 -139.64 -134.96 -45.80
N LYS A 61 -140.32 -134.98 -46.96
CA LYS A 61 -139.99 -134.09 -48.09
C LYS A 61 -140.09 -132.62 -47.70
N SER A 62 -141.12 -132.24 -46.94
CA SER A 62 -141.29 -130.86 -46.45
C SER A 62 -140.20 -130.48 -45.45
N HIS A 63 -139.82 -131.40 -44.56
CA HIS A 63 -138.73 -131.22 -43.62
C HIS A 63 -137.38 -131.06 -44.35
N VAL A 64 -137.12 -131.87 -45.39
CA VAL A 64 -135.93 -131.73 -46.24
C VAL A 64 -135.90 -130.36 -46.92
N ILE A 65 -137.01 -129.92 -47.55
CA ILE A 65 -137.08 -128.60 -48.18
C ILE A 65 -136.87 -127.47 -47.16
N GLN A 66 -137.40 -127.60 -45.95
CA GLN A 66 -137.20 -126.61 -44.88
C GLN A 66 -135.73 -126.55 -44.45
N VAL A 67 -135.10 -127.70 -44.19
CA VAL A 67 -133.69 -127.79 -43.82
C VAL A 67 -132.79 -127.27 -44.95
N GLU A 68 -133.13 -127.53 -46.22
CA GLU A 68 -132.40 -127.00 -47.37
C GLU A 68 -132.52 -125.47 -47.46
N ARG A 69 -133.69 -124.89 -47.18
CA ARG A 69 -133.89 -123.44 -47.11
C ARG A 69 -133.09 -122.81 -45.97
N GLU A 70 -133.13 -123.41 -44.79
CA GLU A 70 -132.35 -122.97 -43.61
C GLU A 70 -130.85 -123.07 -43.87
N LYS A 71 -130.39 -124.18 -44.46
CA LYS A 71 -128.99 -124.37 -44.90
C LYS A 71 -128.60 -123.26 -45.89
N MET A 72 -129.41 -123.01 -46.92
CA MET A 72 -129.11 -121.96 -47.90
C MET A 72 -129.10 -120.56 -47.26
N GLN A 73 -130.03 -120.29 -46.33
CA GLN A 73 -130.06 -119.04 -45.58
C GLN A 73 -128.82 -118.88 -44.68
N MET A 74 -128.40 -119.93 -43.99
CA MET A 74 -127.21 -119.95 -43.14
C MET A 74 -125.92 -119.85 -43.96
N GLU A 75 -125.86 -120.48 -45.13
CA GLU A 75 -124.72 -120.32 -46.05
C GLU A 75 -124.62 -118.87 -46.56
N LEU A 76 -125.74 -118.25 -46.90
CA LEU A 76 -125.78 -116.84 -47.30
C LEU A 76 -125.42 -115.91 -46.15
N SER A 77 -125.89 -116.18 -44.93
CA SER A 77 -125.53 -115.38 -43.75
C SER A 77 -124.05 -115.52 -43.39
N HIS A 78 -123.49 -116.72 -43.43
CA HIS A 78 -122.05 -116.96 -43.22
C HIS A 78 -121.20 -116.29 -44.29
N LYS A 79 -121.61 -116.37 -45.58
CA LYS A 79 -120.94 -115.65 -46.67
C LYS A 79 -120.97 -114.13 -46.44
N ARG A 80 -122.11 -113.57 -46.00
CA ARG A 80 -122.23 -112.14 -45.66
C ARG A 80 -121.33 -111.77 -44.49
N ALA A 81 -121.39 -112.51 -43.39
CA ALA A 81 -120.56 -112.28 -42.21
C ALA A 81 -119.07 -112.34 -42.55
N ARG A 82 -118.64 -113.29 -43.40
CA ARG A 82 -117.26 -113.38 -43.86
C ARG A 82 -116.85 -112.15 -44.67
N VAL A 83 -117.67 -111.74 -45.64
CA VAL A 83 -117.41 -110.54 -46.45
C VAL A 83 -117.38 -109.29 -45.58
N GLU A 84 -118.27 -109.18 -44.59
CA GLU A 84 -118.30 -108.06 -43.64
C GLU A 84 -117.05 -108.03 -42.74
N LEU A 85 -116.60 -109.19 -42.23
CA LEU A 85 -115.36 -109.30 -41.47
C LEU A 85 -114.13 -108.98 -42.32
N GLU A 86 -114.04 -109.49 -43.56
CA GLU A 86 -112.95 -109.19 -44.49
C GLU A 86 -112.93 -107.70 -44.86
N ARG A 87 -114.10 -107.08 -45.06
CA ARG A 87 -114.23 -105.63 -45.27
C ARG A 87 -113.79 -104.85 -44.04
N ALA A 88 -114.26 -105.21 -42.85
CA ALA A 88 -113.88 -104.56 -41.59
C ALA A 88 -112.37 -104.66 -41.33
N ALA A 89 -111.78 -105.85 -41.52
CA ALA A 89 -110.35 -106.07 -41.42
C ALA A 89 -109.57 -105.26 -42.46
N SER A 90 -110.05 -105.21 -43.71
CA SER A 90 -109.44 -104.39 -44.77
C SER A 90 -109.52 -102.90 -44.48
N THR A 91 -110.65 -102.41 -43.96
CA THR A 91 -110.79 -101.00 -43.54
C THR A 91 -109.91 -100.67 -42.34
N SER A 92 -109.78 -101.61 -41.39
CA SER A 92 -108.91 -101.48 -40.22
C SER A 92 -107.43 -101.46 -40.63
N ALA A 93 -106.99 -102.39 -41.47
CA ALA A 93 -105.63 -102.43 -42.01
C ALA A 93 -105.25 -101.13 -42.73
N ARG A 94 -106.11 -100.63 -43.62
CA ARG A 94 -105.92 -99.33 -44.29
C ARG A 94 -105.92 -98.16 -43.30
N SER A 95 -106.67 -98.26 -42.20
CA SER A 95 -106.62 -97.24 -41.15
C SER A 95 -105.27 -97.26 -40.43
N TYR A 96 -104.76 -98.44 -40.08
CA TYR A 96 -103.46 -98.58 -39.43
C TYR A 96 -102.31 -98.14 -40.32
N GLU A 97 -102.32 -98.46 -41.62
CA GLU A 97 -101.32 -97.96 -42.58
C GLU A 97 -101.25 -96.44 -42.58
N ARG A 98 -102.40 -95.75 -42.65
CA ARG A 98 -102.43 -94.27 -42.58
C ARG A 98 -101.91 -93.73 -41.25
N GLU A 99 -102.22 -94.40 -40.13
CA GLU A 99 -101.67 -94.00 -38.84
C GLU A 99 -100.15 -94.24 -38.78
N VAL A 100 -99.64 -95.31 -39.39
CA VAL A 100 -98.19 -95.55 -39.52
C VAL A 100 -97.55 -94.45 -40.36
N ASP A 101 -98.12 -94.09 -41.51
CA ASP A 101 -97.63 -93.00 -42.37
C ASP A 101 -97.61 -91.66 -41.62
N ARG A 102 -98.71 -91.34 -40.91
CA ARG A 102 -98.78 -90.15 -40.04
C ARG A 102 -97.74 -90.18 -38.93
N ASN A 103 -97.55 -91.32 -38.27
CA ASN A 103 -96.55 -91.47 -37.23
C ASN A 103 -95.14 -91.33 -37.79
N GLN A 104 -94.86 -91.84 -38.99
CA GLN A 104 -93.58 -91.65 -39.68
C GLN A 104 -93.35 -90.17 -40.04
N GLU A 105 -94.36 -89.47 -40.53
CA GLU A 105 -94.29 -88.03 -40.82
C GLU A 105 -94.04 -87.23 -39.53
N LEU A 106 -94.74 -87.54 -38.44
CA LEU A 106 -94.52 -86.93 -37.13
C LEU A 106 -93.11 -87.18 -36.61
N LEU A 107 -92.60 -88.41 -36.72
CA LEU A 107 -91.22 -88.75 -36.34
C LEU A 107 -90.19 -87.99 -37.19
N ALA A 108 -90.41 -87.89 -38.50
CA ALA A 108 -89.54 -87.10 -39.38
C ALA A 108 -89.55 -85.62 -38.98
N ARG A 109 -90.73 -85.07 -38.65
CA ARG A 109 -90.88 -83.69 -38.18
C ARG A 109 -90.21 -83.47 -36.82
N ILE A 110 -90.31 -84.41 -35.89
CA ILE A 110 -89.61 -84.36 -34.60
C ILE A 110 -88.09 -84.33 -34.83
N ARG A 111 -87.56 -85.20 -35.69
CA ARG A 111 -86.13 -85.21 -36.02
C ARG A 111 -85.66 -83.89 -36.63
N GLN A 112 -86.41 -83.34 -37.59
CA GLN A 112 -86.09 -82.02 -38.16
C GLN A 112 -86.11 -80.90 -37.12
N LEU A 113 -87.03 -80.96 -36.15
CA LEU A 113 -87.07 -79.99 -35.06
C LEU A 113 -85.87 -80.16 -34.12
N GLN A 114 -85.48 -81.39 -33.80
CA GLN A 114 -84.28 -81.68 -33.00
C GLN A 114 -82.99 -81.23 -33.67
N GLU A 115 -82.85 -81.44 -34.98
CA GLU A 115 -81.71 -80.94 -35.78
C GLU A 115 -81.66 -79.41 -35.76
N ARG A 116 -82.81 -78.73 -35.95
CA ARG A 116 -82.88 -77.26 -35.88
C ARG A 116 -82.58 -76.71 -34.48
N GLU A 117 -83.02 -77.41 -33.43
CA GLU A 117 -82.71 -77.06 -32.04
C GLU A 117 -81.22 -77.19 -31.77
N ALA A 118 -80.60 -78.31 -32.17
CA ALA A 118 -79.15 -78.52 -32.06
C ALA A 118 -78.35 -77.46 -32.83
N GLU A 119 -78.75 -77.13 -34.07
CA GLU A 119 -78.12 -76.05 -34.83
C GLU A 119 -78.26 -74.68 -34.15
N ALA A 120 -79.41 -74.39 -33.54
CA ALA A 120 -79.62 -73.15 -32.81
C ALA A 120 -78.79 -73.09 -31.51
N GLU A 121 -78.66 -74.22 -30.81
CA GLU A 121 -77.81 -74.36 -29.62
C GLU A 121 -76.33 -74.18 -29.98
N GLU A 122 -75.84 -74.81 -31.04
CA GLU A 122 -74.45 -74.64 -31.49
C GLU A 122 -74.19 -73.17 -31.90
N LYS A 123 -75.10 -72.54 -32.66
CA LYS A 123 -75.00 -71.10 -32.97
C LYS A 123 -74.98 -70.25 -31.70
N MET A 124 -75.78 -70.58 -30.68
CA MET A 124 -75.78 -69.85 -29.41
C MET A 124 -74.45 -70.03 -28.66
N LYS A 125 -73.88 -71.25 -28.65
CA LYS A 125 -72.55 -71.52 -28.06
C LYS A 125 -71.46 -70.73 -28.78
N GLU A 126 -71.43 -70.74 -30.11
CA GLU A 126 -70.50 -69.95 -30.92
C GLU A 126 -70.61 -68.45 -30.60
N GLN A 127 -71.84 -67.91 -30.48
CA GLN A 127 -72.06 -66.51 -30.10
C GLN A 127 -71.57 -66.20 -28.69
N LEU A 128 -71.77 -67.11 -27.74
CA LEU A 128 -71.26 -66.95 -26.37
C LEU A 128 -69.72 -66.99 -26.34
N GLU A 129 -69.09 -67.87 -27.10
CA GLU A 129 -67.63 -67.94 -27.23
C GLU A 129 -67.07 -66.68 -27.91
N HIS A 130 -67.67 -66.22 -29.00
CA HIS A 130 -67.32 -64.96 -29.64
C HIS A 130 -67.47 -63.78 -28.67
N SER A 131 -68.60 -63.68 -27.95
CA SER A 131 -68.80 -62.65 -26.92
C SER A 131 -67.73 -62.70 -25.83
N ARG A 132 -67.36 -63.90 -25.37
CA ARG A 132 -66.31 -64.12 -24.38
C ARG A 132 -64.94 -63.66 -24.89
N LEU A 133 -64.58 -64.02 -26.12
CA LEU A 133 -63.31 -63.60 -26.74
C LEU A 133 -63.27 -62.08 -26.94
N CYS A 134 -64.37 -61.48 -27.40
CA CYS A 134 -64.48 -60.02 -27.52
C CYS A 134 -64.29 -59.33 -26.16
N LYS A 135 -64.93 -59.83 -25.09
CA LYS A 135 -64.74 -59.30 -23.73
C LYS A 135 -63.28 -59.40 -23.28
N GLN A 136 -62.65 -60.56 -23.45
CA GLN A 136 -61.24 -60.75 -23.10
C GLN A 136 -60.33 -59.80 -23.89
N SER A 137 -60.60 -59.59 -25.18
CA SER A 137 -59.86 -58.63 -26.02
C SER A 137 -60.02 -57.19 -25.51
N LEU A 138 -61.26 -56.78 -25.19
CA LEU A 138 -61.55 -55.47 -24.61
C LEU A 138 -60.87 -55.28 -23.24
N ASP A 139 -60.83 -56.31 -22.40
CA ASP A 139 -60.16 -56.25 -21.09
C ASP A 139 -58.64 -56.11 -21.24
N VAL A 140 -58.04 -56.79 -22.22
CA VAL A 140 -56.61 -56.62 -22.54
C VAL A 140 -56.35 -55.21 -23.07
N ALA A 141 -57.18 -54.71 -23.99
CA ALA A 141 -57.04 -53.35 -24.52
C ALA A 141 -57.21 -52.29 -23.43
N SER A 142 -58.19 -52.46 -22.53
CA SER A 142 -58.46 -51.55 -21.41
C SER A 142 -57.33 -51.54 -20.38
N ARG A 143 -56.66 -52.67 -20.15
CA ARG A 143 -55.46 -52.73 -19.30
C ARG A 143 -54.28 -51.99 -19.95
N LYS A 144 -54.02 -52.21 -21.24
CA LYS A 144 -52.98 -51.49 -21.99
C LYS A 144 -53.22 -49.98 -22.03
N LEU A 145 -54.48 -49.56 -22.10
CA LEU A 145 -54.83 -48.14 -22.06
C LEU A 145 -54.48 -47.54 -20.70
N ARG A 146 -54.86 -48.20 -19.61
CA ARG A 146 -54.51 -47.78 -18.24
C ARG A 146 -53.00 -47.67 -18.02
N GLU A 147 -52.23 -48.67 -18.45
CA GLU A 147 -50.75 -48.61 -18.36
C GLU A 147 -50.16 -47.39 -19.11
N LYS A 148 -50.76 -47.01 -20.25
CA LYS A 148 -50.36 -45.79 -20.98
C LYS A 148 -50.80 -44.52 -20.29
N GLU A 149 -51.98 -44.49 -19.69
CA GLU A 149 -52.48 -43.35 -18.89
C GLU A 149 -51.58 -43.13 -17.67
N ASP A 150 -51.22 -44.20 -16.95
CA ASP A 150 -50.29 -44.15 -15.83
C ASP A 150 -48.91 -43.64 -16.27
N GLY A 151 -48.36 -44.17 -17.38
CA GLY A 151 -47.09 -43.69 -17.93
C GLY A 151 -47.13 -42.23 -18.41
N LEU A 152 -48.29 -41.75 -18.89
CA LEU A 152 -48.49 -40.34 -19.22
C LEU A 152 -48.59 -39.47 -17.96
N ALA A 153 -49.20 -39.97 -16.88
CA ALA A 153 -49.25 -39.27 -15.60
C ALA A 153 -47.84 -39.11 -15.01
N GLU A 154 -47.04 -40.19 -14.98
CA GLU A 154 -45.63 -40.16 -14.54
C GLU A 154 -44.79 -39.19 -15.39
N ALA A 155 -44.97 -39.21 -16.72
CA ALA A 155 -44.31 -38.24 -17.60
C ALA A 155 -44.76 -36.79 -17.30
N GLY A 156 -46.03 -36.58 -16.97
CA GLY A 156 -46.56 -35.27 -16.57
C GLY A 156 -45.96 -34.76 -15.26
N GLU A 157 -45.77 -35.64 -14.28
CA GLU A 157 -45.11 -35.32 -13.00
C GLU A 157 -43.65 -34.95 -13.21
N THR A 158 -42.89 -35.76 -13.95
CA THR A 158 -41.49 -35.45 -14.27
C THR A 158 -41.31 -34.14 -15.04
N ILE A 159 -42.21 -33.83 -15.99
CA ILE A 159 -42.22 -32.52 -16.68
C ILE A 159 -42.47 -31.39 -15.68
N SER A 160 -43.38 -31.57 -14.73
CA SER A 160 -43.71 -30.56 -13.72
C SER A 160 -42.54 -30.31 -12.76
N GLU A 161 -41.87 -31.38 -12.32
CA GLU A 161 -40.63 -31.28 -11.52
C GLU A 161 -39.51 -30.56 -12.29
N LEU A 162 -39.29 -30.91 -13.55
CA LEU A 162 -38.27 -30.27 -14.39
C LEU A 162 -38.58 -28.79 -14.62
N LYS A 163 -39.86 -28.41 -14.83
CA LYS A 163 -40.27 -27.00 -14.90
C LYS A 163 -40.01 -26.26 -13.59
N GLY A 164 -40.24 -26.92 -12.45
CA GLY A 164 -39.88 -26.40 -11.11
C GLY A 164 -38.39 -26.11 -11.01
N ARG A 165 -37.54 -27.09 -11.32
CA ARG A 165 -36.07 -26.95 -11.31
C ARG A 165 -35.58 -25.86 -12.27
N ILE A 166 -36.17 -25.75 -13.46
CA ILE A 166 -35.84 -24.67 -14.42
C ILE A 166 -36.13 -23.30 -13.79
N SER A 167 -37.27 -23.15 -13.12
CA SER A 167 -37.65 -21.89 -12.46
C SER A 167 -36.69 -21.57 -11.32
N GLU A 168 -36.35 -22.55 -10.47
CA GLU A 168 -35.36 -22.40 -9.39
C GLU A 168 -33.99 -21.98 -9.92
N LEU A 169 -33.51 -22.62 -10.99
CA LEU A 169 -32.26 -22.27 -11.64
C LEU A 169 -32.32 -20.86 -12.25
N GLN A 170 -33.43 -20.46 -12.86
CA GLN A 170 -33.61 -19.09 -13.37
C GLN A 170 -33.53 -18.06 -12.24
N TRP A 171 -34.16 -18.31 -11.10
CA TRP A 171 -34.05 -17.43 -9.92
C TRP A 171 -32.62 -17.37 -9.38
N SER A 172 -31.93 -18.51 -9.30
CA SER A 172 -30.53 -18.59 -8.87
C SER A 172 -29.61 -17.79 -9.80
N VAL A 173 -29.75 -17.94 -11.13
CA VAL A 173 -28.98 -17.19 -12.13
C VAL A 173 -29.24 -15.69 -11.98
N MET A 174 -30.49 -15.26 -11.86
CA MET A 174 -30.81 -13.84 -11.69
C MET A 174 -30.22 -13.26 -10.39
N SER A 175 -30.23 -14.03 -9.30
CA SER A 175 -29.59 -13.63 -8.05
C SER A 175 -28.07 -13.51 -8.19
N GLN A 176 -27.43 -14.43 -8.90
CA GLN A 176 -25.99 -14.39 -9.17
C GLN A 176 -25.63 -13.22 -10.10
N GLU A 177 -26.44 -12.94 -11.12
CA GLU A 177 -26.25 -11.78 -12.01
C GLU A 177 -26.32 -10.46 -11.25
N MET A 178 -27.23 -10.33 -10.27
CA MET A 178 -27.29 -9.17 -9.40
C MET A 178 -26.02 -9.03 -8.56
N GLN A 179 -25.55 -10.11 -7.93
CA GLN A 179 -24.30 -10.10 -7.16
C GLN A 179 -23.09 -9.73 -8.01
N VAL A 180 -23.04 -10.18 -9.27
CA VAL A 180 -21.96 -9.80 -10.19
C VAL A 180 -22.00 -8.30 -10.48
N LYS A 181 -23.17 -7.72 -10.74
CA LYS A 181 -23.31 -6.27 -10.97
C LYS A 181 -22.89 -5.46 -9.75
N ASP A 182 -23.25 -5.91 -8.55
CA ASP A 182 -22.85 -5.27 -7.30
C ASP A 182 -21.32 -5.28 -7.16
N LEU A 183 -20.69 -6.45 -7.33
CA LEU A 183 -19.22 -6.58 -7.28
C LEU A 183 -18.51 -5.80 -8.40
N GLU A 184 -19.10 -5.70 -9.59
CA GLU A 184 -18.58 -4.87 -10.68
C GLU A 184 -18.59 -3.39 -10.32
N SER A 185 -19.65 -2.92 -9.66
CA SER A 185 -19.74 -1.53 -9.18
C SER A 185 -18.72 -1.25 -8.08
N GLU A 186 -18.56 -2.13 -7.10
CA GLU A 186 -17.53 -2.02 -6.05
C GLU A 186 -16.12 -1.98 -6.64
N LYS A 187 -15.85 -2.84 -7.65
CA LYS A 187 -14.57 -2.83 -8.36
C LYS A 187 -14.32 -1.50 -9.06
N GLN A 188 -15.32 -0.91 -9.72
CA GLN A 188 -15.19 0.39 -10.37
C GLN A 188 -14.91 1.50 -9.35
N GLU A 189 -15.64 1.54 -8.23
CA GLU A 189 -15.41 2.50 -7.15
C GLU A 189 -13.98 2.39 -6.57
N LEU A 190 -13.50 1.17 -6.30
CA LEU A 190 -12.13 0.96 -5.82
C LEU A 190 -11.08 1.37 -6.86
N GLN A 191 -11.33 1.15 -8.15
CA GLN A 191 -10.46 1.61 -9.22
C GLN A 191 -10.38 3.13 -9.29
N GLU A 192 -11.52 3.83 -9.13
CA GLU A 192 -11.55 5.29 -9.07
C GLU A 192 -10.81 5.82 -7.86
N GLN A 193 -11.00 5.21 -6.68
CA GLN A 193 -10.28 5.56 -5.46
C GLN A 193 -8.76 5.38 -5.63
N LEU A 194 -8.32 4.27 -6.22
CA LEU A 194 -6.90 4.04 -6.53
C LEU A 194 -6.37 5.09 -7.52
N GLY A 195 -7.16 5.43 -8.54
CA GLY A 195 -6.83 6.49 -9.49
C GLY A 195 -6.65 7.85 -8.82
N LEU A 196 -7.53 8.22 -7.88
CA LEU A 196 -7.43 9.44 -7.10
C LEU A 196 -6.17 9.47 -6.22
N GLN A 197 -5.85 8.36 -5.54
CA GLN A 197 -4.63 8.28 -4.72
C GLN A 197 -3.36 8.39 -5.56
N ARG A 198 -3.33 7.77 -6.75
CA ARG A 198 -2.20 7.91 -7.68
C ARG A 198 -2.00 9.36 -8.13
N ARG A 199 -3.08 10.09 -8.46
CA ARG A 199 -3.00 11.51 -8.82
C ARG A 199 -2.46 12.35 -7.66
N LYS A 200 -2.99 12.17 -6.45
CA LYS A 200 -2.50 12.88 -5.25
C LYS A 200 -1.01 12.65 -5.01
N TRP A 201 -0.54 11.40 -5.17
CA TRP A 201 0.87 11.08 -5.05
C TRP A 201 1.72 11.73 -6.14
N GLN A 202 1.23 11.76 -7.39
CA GLN A 202 1.90 12.46 -8.50
C GLN A 202 1.99 13.97 -8.25
N GLU A 203 0.90 14.61 -7.82
CA GLU A 203 0.87 16.03 -7.47
C GLU A 203 1.83 16.35 -6.32
N ALA A 204 1.85 15.52 -5.27
CA ALA A 204 2.79 15.68 -4.17
C ALA A 204 4.25 15.55 -4.63
N ASN A 205 4.56 14.59 -5.51
CA ASN A 205 5.90 14.46 -6.09
C ASN A 205 6.29 15.65 -6.96
N GLN A 206 5.38 16.17 -7.78
CA GLN A 206 5.61 17.39 -8.55
C GLN A 206 5.91 18.56 -7.60
N LYS A 207 5.16 18.70 -6.50
CA LYS A 207 5.40 19.73 -5.49
C LYS A 207 6.78 19.59 -4.83
N ILE A 208 7.23 18.37 -4.54
CA ILE A 208 8.56 18.12 -4.01
C ILE A 208 9.63 18.57 -5.00
N GLN A 209 9.48 18.23 -6.29
CA GLN A 209 10.42 18.65 -7.35
C GLN A 209 10.48 20.18 -7.50
N GLU A 210 9.31 20.84 -7.50
CA GLU A 210 9.24 22.31 -7.52
C GLU A 210 9.95 22.93 -6.30
N LEU A 211 9.73 22.37 -5.11
CA LEU A 211 10.38 22.84 -3.89
C LEU A 211 11.90 22.66 -3.94
N GLN A 212 12.38 21.50 -4.42
CA GLN A 212 13.81 21.25 -4.62
C GLN A 212 14.43 22.25 -5.60
N ALA A 213 13.82 22.46 -6.77
CA ALA A 213 14.31 23.44 -7.74
C ALA A 213 14.31 24.87 -7.16
N SER A 214 13.28 25.23 -6.38
CA SER A 214 13.23 26.52 -5.71
C SER A 214 14.31 26.68 -4.62
N GLN A 215 14.66 25.58 -3.94
CA GLN A 215 15.69 25.55 -2.91
C GLN A 215 17.09 25.69 -3.54
N GLU A 216 17.36 25.02 -4.65
CA GLU A 216 18.59 25.17 -5.43
C GLU A 216 18.76 26.62 -5.89
N ALA A 217 17.71 27.20 -6.50
CA ALA A 217 17.74 28.60 -6.92
C ALA A 217 17.95 29.57 -5.75
N ARG A 218 17.40 29.29 -4.56
CA ARG A 218 17.66 30.07 -3.34
C ARG A 218 19.10 29.95 -2.87
N ALA A 219 19.68 28.75 -2.90
CA ALA A 219 21.08 28.54 -2.53
C ALA A 219 22.03 29.33 -3.44
N ASP A 220 21.76 29.35 -4.76
CA ASP A 220 22.50 30.16 -5.72
C ASP A 220 22.39 31.66 -5.42
N GLN A 221 21.19 32.13 -5.09
CA GLN A 221 20.96 33.53 -4.70
C GLN A 221 21.68 33.87 -3.38
N GLU A 222 21.63 33.00 -2.38
CA GLU A 222 22.34 33.17 -1.11
C GLU A 222 23.86 33.24 -1.32
N GLN A 223 24.42 32.38 -2.17
CA GLN A 223 25.84 32.46 -2.52
C GLN A 223 26.18 33.78 -3.20
N LYS A 224 25.35 34.22 -4.15
CA LYS A 224 25.54 35.51 -4.82
C LYS A 224 25.46 36.69 -3.85
N VAL A 225 24.56 36.64 -2.85
CA VAL A 225 24.49 37.65 -1.79
C VAL A 225 25.78 37.68 -0.98
N LYS A 226 26.28 36.51 -0.52
CA LYS A 226 27.56 36.44 0.20
C LYS A 226 28.73 37.00 -0.61
N ASP A 227 28.79 36.69 -1.90
CA ASP A 227 29.84 37.22 -2.79
C ASP A 227 29.75 38.75 -2.93
N LEU A 228 28.53 39.31 -3.00
CA LEU A 228 28.31 40.75 -3.06
C LEU A 228 28.62 41.43 -1.72
N GLU A 229 28.25 40.83 -0.60
CA GLU A 229 28.61 41.31 0.75
C GLU A 229 30.14 41.35 0.94
N GLN A 230 30.85 40.31 0.50
CA GLN A 230 32.32 40.29 0.53
C GLN A 230 32.90 41.42 -0.32
N LYS A 231 32.41 41.61 -1.56
CA LYS A 231 32.85 42.72 -2.43
C LYS A 231 32.58 44.08 -1.80
N LEU A 232 31.42 44.26 -1.17
CA LEU A 232 31.08 45.50 -0.49
C LEU A 232 32.02 45.76 0.69
N SER A 233 32.31 44.74 1.50
CA SER A 233 33.26 44.86 2.63
C SER A 233 34.66 45.27 2.20
N LEU A 234 35.14 44.75 1.06
CA LEU A 234 36.41 45.16 0.46
C LEU A 234 36.36 46.61 -0.03
N GLN A 235 35.28 47.00 -0.70
CA GLN A 235 35.08 48.39 -1.14
C GLN A 235 35.02 49.36 0.05
N GLU A 236 34.41 48.98 1.17
CA GLU A 236 34.38 49.78 2.39
C GLU A 236 35.79 49.95 2.99
N GLN A 237 36.60 48.89 3.01
CA GLN A 237 38.00 48.95 3.44
C GLN A 237 38.83 49.86 2.52
N ASP A 238 38.72 49.68 1.20
CA ASP A 238 39.37 50.54 0.21
C ASP A 238 38.97 52.01 0.40
N ALA A 239 37.70 52.28 0.67
CA ALA A 239 37.21 53.63 0.94
C ALA A 239 37.80 54.24 2.23
N VAL A 240 38.11 53.43 3.26
CA VAL A 240 38.84 53.89 4.45
C VAL A 240 40.27 54.26 4.09
N ILE A 241 40.98 53.41 3.35
CA ILE A 241 42.36 53.66 2.91
C ILE A 241 42.41 54.95 2.07
N VAL A 242 41.51 55.10 1.10
CA VAL A 242 41.41 56.31 0.27
C VAL A 242 41.13 57.55 1.13
N ARG A 243 40.29 57.47 2.17
CA ARG A 243 40.08 58.59 3.11
C ARG A 243 41.35 58.93 3.89
N SER A 244 42.09 57.93 4.38
CA SER A 244 43.37 58.13 5.06
C SER A 244 44.39 58.79 4.14
N MET A 245 44.60 58.23 2.95
CA MET A 245 45.50 58.79 1.94
C MET A 245 45.11 60.21 1.54
N LYS A 246 43.81 60.49 1.35
CA LYS A 246 43.33 61.86 1.11
C LYS A 246 43.68 62.80 2.26
N SER A 247 43.55 62.35 3.51
CA SER A 247 43.90 63.18 4.67
C SER A 247 45.41 63.47 4.78
N GLU A 248 46.26 62.50 4.42
CA GLU A 248 47.71 62.69 4.32
C GLU A 248 48.08 63.63 3.17
N LEU A 249 47.48 63.45 1.99
CA LEU A 249 47.63 64.34 0.84
C LEU A 249 47.27 65.79 1.19
N VAL A 250 46.22 66.01 2.00
CA VAL A 250 45.85 67.36 2.47
C VAL A 250 46.88 67.95 3.45
N ARG A 251 47.60 67.13 4.22
CA ARG A 251 48.65 67.58 5.14
C ARG A 251 50.00 67.83 4.44
N LEU A 252 50.25 67.16 3.32
CA LEU A 252 51.51 67.22 2.57
C LEU A 252 51.98 68.66 2.28
N PRO A 253 51.15 69.62 1.83
CA PRO A 253 51.60 70.98 1.56
C PRO A 253 52.13 71.71 2.79
N LYS A 254 51.58 71.42 3.99
CA LYS A 254 52.05 72.01 5.25
C LYS A 254 53.43 71.47 5.62
N VAL A 255 53.61 70.15 5.53
CA VAL A 255 54.91 69.50 5.76
C VAL A 255 55.95 69.98 4.75
N GLU A 256 55.57 70.15 3.47
CA GLU A 256 56.43 70.74 2.45
C GLU A 256 56.84 72.18 2.78
N GLN A 257 55.93 72.99 3.34
CA GLN A 257 56.24 74.35 3.83
C GLN A 257 57.18 74.31 5.03
N GLU A 258 56.92 73.48 6.04
CA GLU A 258 57.81 73.30 7.21
C GLU A 258 59.21 72.86 6.77
N LEU A 259 59.31 71.95 5.80
CA LEU A 259 60.59 71.47 5.29
C LEU A 259 61.34 72.58 4.52
N LYS A 260 60.63 73.45 3.80
CA LYS A 260 61.22 74.67 3.22
C LYS A 260 61.72 75.63 4.29
N GLN A 261 60.92 75.92 5.32
CA GLN A 261 61.31 76.77 6.46
C GLN A 261 62.56 76.22 7.17
N LEU A 262 62.58 74.93 7.50
CA LEU A 262 63.74 74.29 8.11
C LEU A 262 65.00 74.33 7.23
N ARG A 263 64.85 74.30 5.89
CA ARG A 263 65.97 74.48 4.96
C ARG A 263 66.51 75.91 4.98
N GLU A 264 65.62 76.90 5.00
CA GLU A 264 65.96 78.32 5.12
C GLU A 264 66.63 78.62 6.46
N GLU A 265 66.08 78.13 7.57
CA GLU A 265 66.68 78.24 8.91
C GLU A 265 68.07 77.59 8.98
N ASN A 266 68.24 76.40 8.40
CA ASN A 266 69.56 75.77 8.33
C ASN A 266 70.56 76.55 7.49
N ALA A 267 70.11 77.21 6.41
CA ALA A 267 70.96 78.08 5.60
C ALA A 267 71.38 79.32 6.41
N TYR A 268 70.42 79.97 7.08
CA TYR A 268 70.68 81.09 7.97
C TYR A 268 71.62 80.72 9.12
N LEU A 269 71.43 79.57 9.77
CA LEU A 269 72.33 79.09 10.83
C LEU A 269 73.75 78.80 10.31
N ARG A 270 73.89 78.34 9.06
CA ARG A 270 75.22 78.18 8.42
C ARG A 270 75.88 79.55 8.21
N GLU A 271 75.18 80.51 7.65
CA GLU A 271 75.67 81.89 7.47
C GLU A 271 76.03 82.55 8.82
N MET A 272 75.20 82.36 9.85
CA MET A 272 75.48 82.85 11.19
C MET A 272 76.71 82.18 11.82
N ARG A 273 76.98 80.90 11.54
CA ARG A 273 78.21 80.23 11.98
C ARG A 273 79.43 80.79 11.26
N GLU A 274 79.34 81.03 9.96
CA GLU A 274 80.43 81.62 9.17
C GLU A 274 80.76 83.05 9.63
N THR A 275 79.77 83.90 9.83
CA THR A 275 79.95 85.26 10.35
C THR A 275 80.51 85.28 11.78
N ASN A 276 80.04 84.40 12.66
CA ASN A 276 80.65 84.24 13.99
C ASN A 276 82.10 83.71 13.89
N GLY A 277 82.41 82.88 12.90
CA GLY A 277 83.78 82.46 12.58
C GLY A 277 84.67 83.66 12.24
N LEU A 278 84.21 84.52 11.32
CA LEU A 278 84.89 85.77 10.96
C LEU A 278 85.12 86.68 12.18
N LEU A 279 84.09 86.88 13.02
CA LEU A 279 84.22 87.68 14.25
C LEU A 279 85.23 87.08 15.24
N ARG A 280 85.28 85.75 15.39
CA ARG A 280 86.29 85.08 16.23
C ARG A 280 87.69 85.34 15.70
N GLU A 281 87.90 85.24 14.40
CA GLU A 281 89.19 85.52 13.77
C GLU A 281 89.65 86.97 14.01
N GLU A 282 88.73 87.95 13.95
CA GLU A 282 89.01 89.34 14.30
C GLU A 282 89.40 89.51 15.77
N VAL A 283 88.65 88.88 16.68
CA VAL A 283 88.94 88.93 18.14
C VAL A 283 90.30 88.32 18.44
N GLU A 284 90.61 87.14 17.89
CA GLU A 284 91.93 86.53 18.02
C GLU A 284 93.03 87.41 17.40
N GLY A 285 92.72 88.10 16.31
CA GLY A 285 93.60 89.08 15.68
C GLY A 285 93.91 90.28 16.57
N LEU A 286 92.91 90.81 17.26
CA LEU A 286 93.05 91.88 18.25
C LEU A 286 93.80 91.41 19.49
N GLN A 287 93.50 90.21 20.02
CA GLN A 287 94.22 89.61 21.15
C GLN A 287 95.72 89.43 20.84
N ARG A 288 96.06 88.94 19.63
CA ARG A 288 97.46 88.85 19.17
C ARG A 288 98.15 90.22 19.10
N LYS A 289 97.44 91.29 18.70
CA LYS A 289 97.97 92.66 18.71
C LYS A 289 98.18 93.18 20.14
N LEU A 290 97.21 92.95 21.02
CA LEU A 290 97.28 93.33 22.43
C LEU A 290 98.47 92.65 23.13
N GLY A 291 98.61 91.33 22.98
CA GLY A 291 99.74 90.59 23.57
C GLY A 291 101.11 91.05 23.05
N ARG A 292 101.22 91.51 21.80
CA ARG A 292 102.44 92.17 21.31
C ARG A 292 102.71 93.50 22.02
N GLN A 293 101.64 94.28 22.28
CA GLN A 293 101.75 95.57 22.94
C GLN A 293 102.08 95.43 24.43
N GLU A 294 101.48 94.47 25.13
CA GLU A 294 101.79 94.11 26.53
C GLU A 294 103.26 93.73 26.68
N LYS A 295 103.78 92.88 25.77
CA LYS A 295 105.20 92.49 25.78
C LYS A 295 106.17 93.65 25.53
N MET A 296 105.75 94.63 24.72
CA MET A 296 106.50 95.86 24.52
C MET A 296 106.49 96.75 25.76
N GLN A 297 105.37 96.81 26.49
CA GLN A 297 105.30 97.51 27.78
C GLN A 297 106.17 96.84 28.85
N GLU A 298 106.17 95.51 28.91
CA GLU A 298 107.03 94.74 29.81
C GLU A 298 108.52 95.09 29.60
N ASN A 299 108.99 95.08 28.34
CA ASN A 299 110.36 95.48 28.00
C ASN A 299 110.69 96.94 28.36
N LEU A 300 109.70 97.85 28.29
CA LEU A 300 109.88 99.26 28.70
C LEU A 300 110.11 99.38 30.21
N VAL A 301 109.34 98.64 31.00
CA VAL A 301 109.49 98.61 32.47
C VAL A 301 110.86 98.03 32.85
N ASP A 302 111.32 96.98 32.18
CA ASP A 302 112.65 96.40 32.43
C ASP A 302 113.78 97.43 32.19
N LEU A 303 113.69 98.20 31.11
CA LEU A 303 114.64 99.28 30.81
C LEU A 303 114.57 100.43 31.82
N GLU A 304 113.38 100.76 32.32
CA GLU A 304 113.21 101.76 33.39
C GLU A 304 113.89 101.32 34.69
N LEU A 305 113.76 100.05 35.07
CA LEU A 305 114.42 99.48 36.25
C LEU A 305 115.95 99.47 36.14
N GLU A 306 116.51 99.21 34.94
CA GLU A 306 117.95 99.28 34.71
C GLU A 306 118.51 100.70 34.86
N LYS A 307 117.78 101.70 34.37
CA LYS A 307 118.13 103.12 34.52
C LYS A 307 118.19 103.52 36.00
N GLU A 308 117.19 103.13 36.79
CA GLU A 308 117.17 103.42 38.24
C GLU A 308 118.36 102.79 38.97
N ARG A 309 118.74 101.55 38.63
CA ARG A 309 119.93 100.89 39.19
C ARG A 309 121.23 101.64 38.90
N LEU A 310 121.40 102.15 37.69
CA LEU A 310 122.59 102.91 37.31
C LEU A 310 122.65 104.27 38.01
N LEU A 311 121.50 104.93 38.17
CA LEU A 311 121.40 106.19 38.93
C LEU A 311 121.77 106.01 40.41
N ALA A 312 121.33 104.92 41.05
CA ALA A 312 121.69 104.61 42.43
C ALA A 312 123.21 104.41 42.62
N LYS A 313 123.89 103.80 41.63
CA LYS A 313 125.36 103.65 41.66
C LYS A 313 126.06 105.01 41.58
N LEU A 314 125.59 105.92 40.75
CA LEU A 314 126.18 107.26 40.62
C LEU A 314 126.11 108.05 41.93
N GLN A 315 124.93 108.06 42.57
CA GLN A 315 124.72 108.73 43.85
C GLN A 315 125.58 108.19 44.99
N SER A 316 125.96 106.90 44.94
CA SER A 316 126.84 106.32 45.95
C SER A 316 128.28 106.87 45.90
N TRP A 317 128.74 107.31 44.72
CA TRP A 317 130.04 107.96 44.56
C TRP A 317 130.02 109.43 45.03
N GLU A 318 128.92 110.13 44.82
CA GLU A 318 128.76 111.52 45.29
C GLU A 318 128.79 111.65 46.83
N ARG A 319 128.37 110.61 47.55
CA ARG A 319 128.39 110.60 49.03
C ARG A 319 129.82 110.49 49.60
N LEU A 320 130.76 109.91 48.87
CA LEU A 320 132.15 109.77 49.31
C LEU A 320 132.90 111.12 49.40
N ASP A 321 132.53 112.09 48.55
CA ASP A 321 133.06 113.48 48.59
C ASP A 321 132.67 114.18 49.90
N GLN A 322 131.42 113.98 50.34
CA GLN A 322 130.85 114.69 51.49
C GLN A 322 131.40 114.21 52.84
N THR A 323 131.77 112.93 52.97
CA THR A 323 132.19 112.36 54.25
C THR A 323 133.68 112.55 54.58
N THR A 324 134.51 112.88 53.60
CA THR A 324 135.97 112.74 53.75
C THR A 324 136.73 114.08 53.71
N GLY A 325 136.07 115.19 53.29
CA GLY A 325 136.66 116.54 53.30
C GLY A 325 137.87 116.74 52.37
N LEU A 326 138.18 115.73 51.55
CA LEU A 326 139.19 115.73 50.50
C LEU A 326 138.43 115.76 49.16
N SER A 327 138.75 116.68 48.25
CA SER A 327 138.03 116.84 46.98
C SER A 327 138.24 115.62 46.06
N ILE A 328 137.39 114.60 46.18
CA ILE A 328 137.47 113.35 45.41
C ILE A 328 136.06 112.99 44.89
N ARG A 329 135.77 113.27 43.61
CA ARG A 329 134.43 113.08 43.01
C ARG A 329 134.33 111.98 41.98
N THR A 330 135.44 111.54 41.40
CA THR A 330 135.48 110.33 40.58
C THR A 330 136.62 109.40 41.00
N PRO A 331 136.57 108.11 40.64
CA PRO A 331 137.65 107.16 40.92
C PRO A 331 139.02 107.66 40.45
N GLU A 332 139.07 108.44 39.36
CA GLU A 332 140.31 109.05 38.85
C GLU A 332 140.88 110.15 39.77
N ASP A 333 140.04 110.83 40.56
CA ASP A 333 140.49 111.87 41.51
C ASP A 333 141.18 111.26 42.74
N LEU A 334 140.73 110.08 43.17
CA LEU A 334 141.32 109.33 44.28
C LEU A 334 142.75 108.88 43.94
N SER A 335 142.98 108.47 42.68
CA SER A 335 144.32 108.13 42.19
C SER A 335 145.28 109.34 42.16
N ARG A 336 144.80 110.54 41.84
CA ARG A 336 145.64 111.77 41.84
C ARG A 336 146.07 112.19 43.24
N PHE A 337 145.17 112.10 44.22
CA PHE A 337 145.45 112.47 45.61
C PHE A 337 146.52 111.57 46.26
N VAL A 338 146.53 110.28 45.91
CA VAL A 338 147.54 109.32 46.38
C VAL A 338 148.94 109.65 45.84
N VAL A 339 149.05 110.10 44.59
CA VAL A 339 150.34 110.44 43.95
C VAL A 339 150.98 111.69 44.59
N GLU A 340 150.19 112.72 44.92
CA GLU A 340 150.68 113.93 45.59
C GLU A 340 151.18 113.67 47.02
N LEU A 341 150.49 112.78 47.76
CA LEU A 341 150.89 112.35 49.09
C LEU A 341 152.24 111.61 49.07
N GLN A 342 152.45 110.73 48.08
CA GLN A 342 153.70 109.99 47.93
C GLN A 342 154.90 110.89 47.57
N GLN A 343 154.70 111.98 46.83
CA GLN A 343 155.78 112.93 46.50
C GLN A 343 156.22 113.80 47.69
N ARG A 344 155.30 114.20 48.57
CA ARG A 344 155.63 114.95 49.80
C ARG A 344 156.47 114.12 50.79
N GLU A 345 156.21 112.81 50.85
CA GLU A 345 156.93 111.90 51.74
C GLU A 345 158.40 111.70 51.34
N LEU A 346 158.70 111.70 50.02
CA LEU A 346 160.07 111.62 49.50
C LEU A 346 160.91 112.87 49.85
N VAL A 347 160.33 114.07 49.73
CA VAL A 347 161.02 115.35 50.06
C VAL A 347 161.34 115.44 51.56
N LEU A 348 160.49 114.87 52.41
CA LEU A 348 160.72 114.84 53.86
C LEU A 348 161.82 113.84 54.24
N LYS A 349 161.97 112.72 53.52
CA LYS A 349 163.07 111.76 53.76
C LYS A 349 164.45 112.33 53.40
N ASP A 350 164.57 113.13 52.34
CA ASP A 350 165.85 113.77 51.94
C ASP A 350 166.30 114.88 52.90
N ARG A 351 165.36 115.59 53.53
CA ARG A 351 165.71 116.58 54.56
C ARG A 351 166.20 115.92 55.85
N ASN A 352 165.68 114.75 56.18
CA ASN A 352 166.01 114.05 57.42
C ASN A 352 167.40 113.39 57.39
N SER A 353 167.90 112.98 56.21
CA SER A 353 169.26 112.45 56.05
C SER A 353 170.35 113.53 56.14
N SER A 354 170.03 114.78 55.80
CA SER A 354 170.98 115.91 55.83
C SER A 354 171.32 116.38 57.25
N ILE A 355 170.34 116.33 58.17
CA ILE A 355 170.48 116.80 59.56
C ILE A 355 171.37 115.84 60.38
N THR A 356 171.38 114.55 60.07
CA THR A 356 172.11 113.52 60.85
C THR A 356 173.64 113.54 60.63
N SER A 357 174.17 114.34 59.69
CA SER A 357 175.60 114.33 59.33
C SER A 357 176.49 115.42 59.98
N ARG A 358 175.96 116.35 60.78
CA ARG A 358 176.73 117.56 61.23
C ARG A 358 177.05 117.74 62.72
N ILE A 359 176.58 116.92 63.67
CA ILE A 359 176.91 117.08 65.11
C ILE A 359 177.03 115.66 65.72
N SER A 360 178.19 115.03 65.86
CA SER A 360 179.33 115.25 66.78
C SER A 360 178.99 115.17 68.28
N ARG A 361 179.56 114.15 68.93
CA ARG A 361 179.91 114.07 70.37
C ARG A 361 178.79 114.25 71.39
N GLY A 362 178.53 113.17 72.15
CA GLY A 362 177.92 113.23 73.47
C GLY A 362 176.85 112.16 73.66
N ALA A 363 177.15 111.20 74.56
CA ALA A 363 176.25 110.34 75.32
C ALA A 363 175.11 109.64 74.53
N ALA A 364 175.25 108.35 74.24
CA ALA A 364 174.93 107.25 75.16
C ALA A 364 173.42 107.09 75.41
N VAL A 365 173.02 105.81 75.38
CA VAL A 365 171.83 105.21 75.96
C VAL A 365 170.57 105.31 75.08
N ASP A 366 170.19 104.23 74.39
CA ASP A 366 169.51 103.01 74.87
C ASP A 366 167.99 103.13 74.68
N ARG A 367 167.41 101.99 74.29
CA ARG A 367 166.02 101.57 74.50
C ARG A 367 164.93 102.10 73.57
N MET A 368 164.32 101.24 72.77
CA MET A 368 163.56 99.99 73.06
C MET A 368 162.06 100.30 73.17
N PHE A 369 161.32 99.67 72.24
CA PHE A 369 160.07 98.93 72.50
C PHE A 369 158.84 99.77 72.99
N PRO A 370 157.60 99.23 73.01
CA PRO A 370 156.98 98.35 72.01
C PRO A 370 155.42 98.37 71.89
N LEU A 371 154.93 97.51 71.00
CA LEU A 371 153.86 96.49 71.17
C LEU A 371 152.38 96.86 71.43
N LEU A 372 151.57 95.90 70.91
CA LEU A 372 150.22 95.45 71.30
C LEU A 372 149.06 96.37 70.87
N GLY A 373 147.93 95.89 70.33
CA GLY A 373 147.37 94.54 70.20
C GLY A 373 145.82 94.65 70.25
N CYS A 374 145.13 93.57 69.87
CA CYS A 374 143.70 93.25 70.18
C CYS A 374 142.60 93.92 69.31
N PHE A 375 141.44 93.33 68.98
CA PHE A 375 140.78 92.03 69.19
C PHE A 375 139.50 91.94 68.28
N LEU A 376 138.92 90.74 68.16
CA LEU A 376 137.64 90.38 67.50
C LEU A 376 136.36 90.96 68.16
N ALA A 377 135.23 90.96 67.42
CA ALA A 377 133.93 90.40 67.87
C ALA A 377 132.81 90.37 66.79
N CYS A 378 131.97 89.32 66.84
CA CYS A 378 130.67 89.12 66.18
C CYS A 378 129.48 89.65 67.01
N TRP A 379 128.27 89.78 66.41
CA TRP A 379 126.88 89.65 66.96
C TRP A 379 125.88 90.48 66.09
N SER A 380 124.56 90.23 65.86
CA SER A 380 123.53 89.22 66.21
C SER A 380 122.18 89.62 65.48
N PRO A 381 120.90 89.30 65.88
CA PRO A 381 119.88 88.65 65.01
C PRO A 381 118.39 89.18 65.11
N VAL A 382 117.40 88.40 64.61
CA VAL A 382 115.92 88.30 64.93
C VAL A 382 114.96 89.53 64.91
N GLN A 383 113.81 89.42 64.20
CA GLN A 383 112.37 89.75 64.57
C GLN A 383 111.50 90.01 63.31
N VAL A 384 110.14 90.01 63.23
CA VAL A 384 108.96 89.20 63.64
C VAL A 384 107.70 89.97 63.12
N ALA A 385 106.61 89.26 62.79
CA ALA A 385 105.19 89.71 62.60
C ALA A 385 104.80 90.41 61.27
N PHE A 386 103.60 90.27 60.67
CA PHE A 386 102.23 90.12 61.21
C PHE A 386 101.27 89.37 60.23
N ARG A 387 100.14 88.90 60.79
CA ARG A 387 98.99 88.19 60.19
C ARG A 387 98.00 89.11 59.44
N HIS A 388 97.27 88.57 58.44
CA HIS A 388 95.80 88.33 58.50
C HIS A 388 95.36 87.46 57.29
N ARG A 389 94.68 86.31 57.53
CA ARG A 389 93.22 86.06 57.38
C ARG A 389 92.72 86.25 55.92
N GLN A 390 91.92 85.39 55.29
CA GLN A 390 91.01 84.35 55.77
C GLN A 390 90.48 83.52 54.57
N VAL A 391 90.15 82.24 54.84
CA VAL A 391 88.94 81.50 54.35
C VAL A 391 88.94 81.12 52.87
N THR A 392 89.17 79.85 52.45
CA THR A 392 88.32 78.64 52.55
C THR A 392 86.86 78.83 52.04
N PRO A 393 86.08 77.80 51.65
CA PRO A 393 86.36 76.36 51.73
C PRO A 393 85.97 75.60 50.43
N ARG A 394 86.37 74.32 50.28
CA ARG A 394 85.53 73.10 50.37
C ARG A 394 84.35 73.04 49.36
N SER A 395 83.95 71.91 48.81
CA SER A 395 84.42 70.52 48.84
C SER A 395 83.38 69.70 48.07
N MET A 396 83.84 68.82 47.19
CA MET A 396 83.34 67.45 47.01
C MET A 396 81.82 67.23 46.70
N PRO A 397 81.32 65.98 46.61
CA PRO A 397 81.39 65.13 45.41
C PRO A 397 80.03 64.44 45.11
N ALA A 398 79.95 63.61 44.08
CA ALA A 398 79.22 62.32 44.01
C ALA A 398 79.16 61.90 42.53
N LEU A 399 79.72 60.77 42.10
CA LEU A 399 79.36 59.36 42.35
C LEU A 399 78.05 58.90 41.67
N ASP A 400 78.18 57.70 41.12
CA ASP A 400 77.15 56.70 40.76
C ASP A 400 76.44 56.88 39.40
N CYS A 401 76.18 55.87 38.55
CA CYS A 401 76.34 54.40 38.56
C CYS A 401 76.17 53.96 37.09
N VAL A 402 77.00 53.08 36.51
CA VAL A 402 76.93 51.60 36.47
C VAL A 402 75.68 51.00 35.78
N ASN A 403 75.98 50.21 34.74
CA ASN A 403 75.15 49.24 34.00
C ASN A 403 74.46 48.17 34.87
N HIS A 404 73.24 47.74 34.49
CA HIS A 404 72.89 46.33 34.15
C HIS A 404 71.37 46.16 33.86
N TYR A 405 71.07 45.50 32.73
CA TYR A 405 70.08 44.42 32.47
C TYR A 405 68.67 44.42 33.12
N SER A 406 67.64 44.27 32.26
CA SER A 406 66.59 43.21 32.27
C SER A 406 65.66 43.42 31.06
N LEU A 407 65.58 42.51 30.09
CA LEU A 407 64.61 41.40 30.03
C LEU A 407 63.15 41.86 30.24
N HIS A 408 62.45 42.10 29.13
CA HIS A 408 61.19 41.42 28.84
C HIS A 408 60.94 41.32 27.32
#